data_AF-N0B233-F1
#
_entry.id   AF-N0B233-F1
#
_cell.length_a   1.000
_cell.length_b   1.000
_cell.length_c   1.000
_cell.angle_alpha   90.00
_cell.angle_beta   90.00
_cell.angle_gamma   90.00
#
_symmetry.space_group_name_H-M   'P 1'
#
loop_
_entity.id
_entity.type
_entity.pdbx_description
1 polymer ?
#
loop_
_entity_poly.entity_id
_entity_poly.type
_entity_poly.pdbx_seq_one_letter_code
_entity_poly.pdbx_strand_id
1 'polypeptide(L)'
;MDCFYEGENMLVIHPDECIDCGVCVPECPAEAIFSDAEPQATPHWLDLNRKYADQWPNIVAKKPAMPNADAENGRPGKAAEFSPEAATEEVR
;
A
#
# COMPACT_ATOMS: atom_id res chain seq x y z
N MET A 1 -2.95 -7.04 13.72
CA MET A 1 -4.00 -6.57 12.79
C MET A 1 -3.25 -6.41 11.50
N ASP A 2 -3.26 -7.48 10.72
CA ASP A 2 -2.15 -7.83 9.84
C ASP A 2 -2.68 -7.91 8.41
N CYS A 3 -3.37 -6.87 7.97
CA CYS A 3 -4.03 -6.83 6.65
C CYS A 3 -3.20 -6.12 5.58
N PHE A 4 -1.91 -5.84 5.85
CA PHE A 4 -1.01 -5.20 4.88
C PHE A 4 -0.15 -6.23 4.15
N TYR A 5 -0.01 -6.05 2.85
CA TYR A 5 0.73 -6.95 1.97
C TYR A 5 1.70 -6.16 1.11
N GLU A 6 2.89 -6.72 0.92
CA GLU A 6 4.07 -5.98 0.48
C GLU A 6 4.54 -6.37 -0.92
N GLY A 7 4.42 -5.43 -1.85
CA GLY A 7 5.00 -5.49 -3.17
C GLY A 7 6.36 -4.82 -3.24
N GLU A 8 6.98 -4.88 -4.41
CA GLU A 8 8.31 -4.32 -4.65
C GLU A 8 8.39 -2.82 -4.32
N ASN A 9 7.36 -2.04 -4.66
CA ASN A 9 7.35 -0.58 -4.46
C ASN A 9 6.04 -0.02 -3.88
N MET A 10 5.16 -0.88 -3.36
CA MET A 10 3.86 -0.47 -2.83
C MET A 10 3.38 -1.44 -1.75
N LEU A 11 2.60 -0.92 -0.78
CA LEU A 11 1.81 -1.73 0.14
C LEU A 11 0.34 -1.69 -0.27
N VAL A 12 -0.35 -2.80 -0.06
CA VAL A 12 -1.80 -2.91 -0.24
C VAL A 12 -2.49 -3.41 1.04
N ILE A 13 -3.76 -3.08 1.18
CA ILE A 13 -4.63 -3.51 2.29
C ILE A 13 -5.59 -4.58 1.78
N HIS A 14 -5.66 -5.72 2.47
CA HIS A 14 -6.61 -6.78 2.16
C HIS A 14 -8.03 -6.38 2.60
N PRO A 15 -8.99 -6.23 1.67
CA PRO A 15 -10.31 -5.69 2.00
C PRO A 15 -11.11 -6.61 2.92
N ASP A 16 -10.97 -7.93 2.78
CA ASP A 16 -11.74 -8.88 3.59
C ASP A 16 -11.14 -9.11 5.00
N GLU A 17 -9.91 -8.63 5.24
CA GLU A 17 -9.25 -8.68 6.57
C GLU A 17 -9.23 -7.32 7.28
N CYS A 18 -9.37 -6.23 6.52
CA CYS A 18 -9.58 -4.90 7.07
C CYS A 18 -10.91 -4.87 7.85
N ILE A 19 -10.90 -4.24 9.02
CA ILE A 19 -12.09 -4.06 9.87
C ILE A 19 -12.43 -2.57 10.06
N ASP A 20 -11.95 -1.71 9.17
CA ASP A 20 -12.26 -0.28 9.11
C ASP A 20 -11.99 0.48 10.42
N CYS A 21 -10.91 0.14 11.12
CA CYS A 21 -10.56 0.79 12.39
C CYS A 21 -9.98 2.22 12.21
N GLY A 22 -9.52 2.56 11.01
CA GLY A 22 -9.00 3.89 10.65
C GLY A 22 -7.63 4.26 11.26
N VAL A 23 -7.00 3.39 12.06
CA VAL A 23 -5.74 3.71 12.77
C VAL A 23 -4.58 3.97 11.81
N CYS A 24 -4.55 3.31 10.65
CA CYS A 24 -3.47 3.47 9.67
C CYS A 24 -3.49 4.80 8.91
N VAL A 25 -4.65 5.46 8.81
CA VAL A 25 -4.83 6.70 8.02
C VAL A 25 -3.89 7.82 8.51
N PRO A 26 -3.90 8.23 9.79
CA PRO A 26 -3.00 9.28 10.27
C PRO A 26 -1.53 8.84 10.36
N GLU A 27 -1.25 7.53 10.33
CA GLU A 27 0.11 7.00 10.46
C GLU A 27 0.87 6.97 9.13
N CYS A 28 0.19 7.13 7.99
CA CYS A 28 0.81 7.14 6.68
C CYS A 28 1.44 8.51 6.38
N PRO A 29 2.79 8.64 6.31
CA PRO A 29 3.44 9.92 6.04
C PRO A 29 3.20 10.46 4.62
N ALA A 30 2.73 9.59 3.72
CA ALA A 30 2.37 9.95 2.35
C ALA A 30 0.88 10.28 2.18
N GLU A 31 0.10 10.23 3.27
CA GLU A 31 -1.35 10.51 3.27
C GLU A 31 -2.11 9.72 2.18
N ALA A 32 -1.68 8.47 1.93
CA ALA A 32 -2.10 7.66 0.80
C ALA A 32 -3.17 6.61 1.12
N ILE A 33 -3.62 6.55 2.38
CA ILE A 33 -4.62 5.58 2.84
C ILE A 33 -5.96 6.29 2.99
N PHE A 34 -6.99 5.75 2.34
CA PHE A 34 -8.34 6.30 2.32
C PHE A 34 -9.35 5.20 2.65
N SER A 35 -10.50 5.58 3.22
CA SER A 35 -11.66 4.69 3.31
C SER A 35 -12.22 4.42 1.90
N ASP A 36 -12.78 3.23 1.71
CA ASP A 36 -13.45 2.83 0.46
C ASP A 36 -14.68 3.70 0.10
N ALA A 37 -15.22 4.45 1.07
CA ALA A 37 -16.28 5.41 0.87
C ALA A 37 -15.80 6.79 0.36
N GLU A 38 -14.48 7.02 0.32
CA GLU A 38 -13.91 8.29 -0.12
C GLU A 38 -13.73 8.36 -1.65
N PRO A 39 -13.86 9.55 -2.26
CA PRO A 39 -13.68 9.73 -3.71
C PRO A 39 -12.32 9.25 -4.26
N GLN A 40 -11.28 9.27 -3.43
CA GLN A 40 -9.92 8.85 -3.78
C GLN A 40 -9.81 7.32 -3.94
N ALA A 41 -10.69 6.55 -3.28
CA ALA A 41 -10.78 5.10 -3.39
C ALA A 41 -11.48 4.68 -4.68
N THR A 42 -10.89 5.06 -5.82
CA THR A 42 -11.42 4.70 -7.15
C THR A 42 -11.40 3.18 -7.37
N PRO A 43 -12.26 2.64 -8.27
CA PRO A 43 -12.28 1.21 -8.57
C PRO A 43 -10.90 0.64 -8.94
N HIS A 44 -10.06 1.42 -9.63
CA HIS A 44 -8.70 1.03 -9.97
C HIS A 44 -7.88 0.64 -8.73
N TRP A 45 -7.90 1.46 -7.67
CA TRP A 45 -7.14 1.20 -6.45
C TRP A 45 -7.76 0.10 -5.61
N LEU A 46 -9.09 0.01 -5.55
CA LEU A 46 -9.79 -1.05 -4.82
C LEU A 46 -9.48 -2.43 -5.43
N ASP A 47 -9.56 -2.55 -6.76
CA ASP A 47 -9.26 -3.79 -7.47
C ASP A 47 -7.78 -4.17 -7.34
N LEU A 48 -6.88 -3.19 -7.39
CA LEU A 48 -5.44 -3.39 -7.20
C LEU A 48 -5.16 -3.93 -5.79
N ASN A 49 -5.74 -3.31 -4.75
CA ASN A 49 -5.55 -3.76 -3.37
C ASN A 49 -6.03 -5.20 -3.18
N ARG A 50 -7.24 -5.51 -3.64
CA ARG A 50 -7.80 -6.87 -3.57
C ARG A 50 -6.90 -7.89 -4.28
N LYS A 51 -6.50 -7.60 -5.52
CA LYS A 51 -5.70 -8.52 -6.34
C LYS A 51 -4.35 -8.84 -5.70
N TYR A 52 -3.63 -7.83 -5.22
CA TYR A 52 -2.25 -8.02 -4.75
C TYR A 52 -2.17 -8.45 -3.30
N ALA A 53 -3.21 -8.20 -2.48
CA ALA A 53 -3.29 -8.76 -1.14
C ALA A 53 -3.35 -10.31 -1.14
N ASP A 54 -3.93 -10.91 -2.18
CA ASP A 54 -3.94 -12.38 -2.37
C ASP A 54 -2.59 -12.95 -2.87
N GLN A 55 -1.68 -12.10 -3.36
CA GLN A 55 -0.46 -12.53 -4.09
C GLN A 55 0.83 -12.19 -3.37
N TRP A 56 0.87 -11.08 -2.64
CA TRP A 56 2.07 -10.57 -2.00
C TRP A 56 2.25 -11.17 -0.60
N PRO A 57 3.47 -11.16 -0.03
CA PRO A 57 3.69 -11.56 1.35
C PRO A 57 3.05 -10.56 2.32
N ASN A 58 2.57 -11.08 3.43
CA ASN A 58 2.04 -10.26 4.52
C ASN A 58 3.18 -9.53 5.27
N ILE A 59 3.00 -8.23 5.56
CA ILE A 59 3.94 -7.42 6.34
C ILE A 59 3.38 -7.11 7.73
N VAL A 60 3.99 -7.72 8.75
CA VAL A 60 3.56 -7.59 10.16
C VAL A 60 4.43 -6.67 11.00
N ALA A 61 5.53 -6.17 10.45
CA ALA A 61 6.48 -5.34 11.16
C ALA A 61 6.99 -4.20 10.27
N LYS A 62 7.16 -3.02 10.87
CA LYS A 62 7.71 -1.85 10.19
C LYS A 62 9.12 -2.15 9.66
N LYS A 63 9.37 -1.75 8.42
CA LYS A 63 10.69 -1.71 7.79
C LYS A 63 11.12 -0.25 7.54
N PRO A 64 12.41 0.02 7.27
CA PRO A 64 12.83 1.31 6.75
C PRO A 64 12.05 1.68 5.48
N ALA A 65 11.83 2.98 5.25
CA ALA A 65 11.26 3.44 3.99
C ALA A 65 12.24 3.18 2.83
N MET A 66 11.70 3.04 1.61
CA MET A 66 12.52 2.89 0.41
C MET A 66 13.49 4.07 0.21
N PRO A 67 14.62 3.85 -0.48
CA PRO A 67 15.49 4.94 -0.91
C PRO A 67 14.68 6.04 -1.63
N ASN A 68 14.95 7.30 -1.31
CA ASN A 68 14.27 8.47 -1.87
C ASN A 68 12.77 8.63 -1.55
N ALA A 69 12.21 7.91 -0.56
CA ALA A 69 10.79 8.03 -0.20
C ALA A 69 10.33 9.49 0.01
N ASP A 70 11.16 10.33 0.63
CA ASP A 70 10.84 11.75 0.87
C ASP A 70 10.73 12.56 -0.43
N ALA A 71 11.57 12.28 -1.43
CA ALA A 71 11.52 12.94 -2.73
C ALA A 71 10.32 12.47 -3.58
N GLU A 72 9.91 11.21 -3.38
CA GLU A 72 8.77 10.61 -4.06
C GLU A 72 7.42 10.97 -3.40
N ASN A 73 7.43 11.50 -2.18
CA ASN A 73 6.21 11.87 -1.48
C ASN A 73 5.51 13.04 -2.19
N GLY A 74 4.23 12.88 -2.50
CA GLY A 74 3.44 13.87 -3.25
C GLY A 74 3.75 13.99 -4.74
N ARG A 75 4.72 13.24 -5.29
CA ARG A 75 5.01 13.27 -6.73
C ARG A 75 3.83 12.69 -7.53
N PRO A 76 3.29 13.41 -8.53
CA PRO A 76 2.20 12.89 -9.36
C PRO A 76 2.68 11.80 -10.32
N GLY A 77 1.76 10.94 -10.77
CA GLY A 77 2.00 9.99 -11.85
C GLY A 77 2.65 8.66 -11.46
N LYS A 78 2.92 8.42 -10.17
CA LYS A 78 3.56 7.18 -9.69
C LYS A 78 2.78 5.89 -9.99
N ALA A 79 1.48 5.98 -10.27
CA ALA A 79 0.68 4.84 -10.72
C ALA A 79 1.25 4.19 -12.00
N ALA A 80 1.91 4.96 -12.87
CA ALA A 80 2.55 4.42 -14.08
C ALA A 80 3.85 3.65 -13.80
N GLU A 81 4.40 3.78 -12.60
CA GLU A 81 5.65 3.15 -12.15
C GLU A 81 5.38 1.98 -11.19
N PHE A 82 4.11 1.61 -11.02
CA PHE A 82 3.69 0.48 -10.20
C PHE A 82 4.39 -0.82 -10.66
N SER A 83 4.96 -1.55 -9.70
CA SER A 83 5.46 -2.90 -9.95
C SER A 83 4.46 -3.95 -9.46
N PRO A 84 4.12 -4.97 -10.26
CA PRO A 84 3.27 -6.08 -9.86
C PRO A 84 4.01 -7.13 -9.00
N GLU A 85 5.33 -7.03 -8.89
CA GLU A 85 6.16 -8.03 -8.22
C GLU A 85 6.01 -7.95 -6.70
N ALA A 86 6.08 -9.11 -6.04
CA ALA A 86 6.14 -9.19 -4.59
C ALA A 86 7.47 -8.62 -4.07
N ALA A 87 7.48 -8.10 -2.84
CA ALA A 87 8.74 -7.68 -2.23
C ALA A 87 9.72 -8.85 -2.11
N THR A 88 10.96 -8.60 -2.51
CA THR A 88 12.09 -9.51 -2.32
C THR A 88 13.00 -8.97 -1.21
N GLU A 89 13.84 -9.83 -0.64
CA GLU A 89 14.83 -9.41 0.35
C GLU A 89 15.89 -8.45 -0.23
N GLU A 90 15.99 -8.35 -1.56
CA GLU A 90 16.99 -7.54 -2.29
C GLU A 90 16.54 -6.10 -2.57
N VAL A 91 15.23 -5.83 -2.63
CA VAL A 91 14.66 -4.48 -2.86
C VAL A 91 14.55 -3.68 -1.55
N ARG A 92 15.42 -4.03 -0.59
CA ARG A 92 15.48 -3.45 0.75
C ARG A 92 16.53 -2.36 0.87
#